data_AF-R8BDC6-F1
#
_entry.id   AF-R8BDC6-F1
#
_cell.length_a   1.000
_cell.length_b   1.000
_cell.length_c   1.000
_cell.angle_alpha   90.00
_cell.angle_beta   90.00
_cell.angle_gamma   90.00
#
_symmetry.space_group_name_H-M   'P 1'
#
loop_
_entity.id
_entity.type
_entity.pdbx_description
1 polymer ?
#
loop_
_entity_poly.entity_id
_entity_poly.type
_entity_poly.pdbx_seq_one_letter_code
_entity_poly.pdbx_strand_id
1 'polypeptide(L)'
;MKHDDPVFPMPTDYKSFMQKSAEYQLTLLKLLILAEKLCWDDLFNAAMNAFIDGEDKVMNRAHIPDYLIEMAYEQCHDKSPVRRLIVDMVHSVAKTSHTHWRYSGLVQKYNDFLVDLFKRLDYQPGDSPFPEALNPLKTFKCKYHMHGEREEIACFGQHG
;
A
#
# COMPACT_ATOMS: atom_id res chain seq x y z
N MET A 1 -10.45 41.07 -18.69
CA MET A 1 -10.02 39.98 -19.58
C MET A 1 -9.87 38.73 -18.74
N LYS A 2 -10.68 37.70 -19.01
CA LYS A 2 -10.53 36.38 -18.39
C LYS A 2 -9.35 35.70 -19.10
N HIS A 3 -8.32 35.32 -18.37
CA HIS A 3 -7.28 34.44 -18.88
C HIS A 3 -7.87 33.04 -18.88
N ASP A 4 -8.38 32.61 -20.03
CA ASP A 4 -8.68 31.21 -20.29
C ASP A 4 -7.34 30.53 -20.56
N ASP A 5 -6.75 29.95 -19.51
CA ASP A 5 -5.57 29.09 -19.67
C ASP A 5 -5.92 27.92 -20.60
N PRO A 6 -5.12 27.63 -21.62
CA PRO A 6 -5.39 26.52 -22.52
C PRO A 6 -5.31 25.21 -21.74
N VAL A 7 -6.46 24.57 -21.53
CA VAL A 7 -6.55 23.18 -21.08
C VAL A 7 -6.07 22.31 -22.25
N PHE A 8 -4.76 22.07 -22.31
CA PHE A 8 -4.19 21.13 -23.26
C PHE A 8 -4.76 19.73 -22.96
N PRO A 9 -5.49 19.11 -23.90
CA PRO A 9 -5.99 17.76 -23.68
C PRO A 9 -4.80 16.82 -23.50
N MET A 10 -4.77 16.14 -22.35
CA MET A 10 -3.74 15.14 -22.04
C MET A 10 -3.67 14.09 -23.16
N PRO A 11 -2.48 13.76 -23.70
CA PRO A 11 -2.33 12.80 -24.79
C PRO A 11 -3.01 11.46 -24.47
N THR A 12 -3.70 10.89 -25.44
CA THR A 12 -4.43 9.62 -25.33
C THR A 12 -3.55 8.46 -24.84
N ASP A 13 -2.27 8.45 -25.19
CA ASP A 13 -1.29 7.46 -24.72
C ASP A 13 -1.02 7.53 -23.21
N TYR A 14 -1.07 8.73 -22.62
CA TYR A 14 -0.84 8.90 -21.18
C TYR A 14 -1.99 8.33 -20.36
N LYS A 15 -3.25 8.54 -20.78
CA LYS A 15 -4.42 7.95 -20.10
C LYS A 15 -4.40 6.42 -20.16
N SER A 16 -4.05 5.85 -21.33
CA SER A 16 -3.92 4.40 -21.49
C SER A 16 -2.80 3.83 -20.63
N PHE A 17 -1.65 4.51 -20.57
CA PHE A 17 -0.54 4.15 -19.70
C PHE A 17 -0.93 4.16 -18.21
N MET A 18 -1.59 5.23 -17.75
CA MET A 18 -2.04 5.33 -16.36
C MET A 18 -3.06 4.23 -15.99
N GLN A 19 -3.96 3.89 -16.92
CA GLN A 19 -4.92 2.81 -16.71
C GLN A 19 -4.21 1.45 -16.59
N LYS A 20 -3.28 1.13 -17.51
CA LYS A 20 -2.48 -0.10 -17.43
C LYS A 20 -1.64 -0.14 -16.15
N SER A 21 -1.08 0.99 -15.75
CA SER A 21 -0.31 1.10 -14.52
C SER A 21 -1.16 0.81 -13.28
N ALA A 22 -2.41 1.26 -13.26
CA ALA A 22 -3.35 0.92 -12.19
C ALA A 22 -3.65 -0.59 -12.16
N GLU A 23 -3.82 -1.23 -13.32
CA GLU A 23 -4.02 -2.68 -13.44
C GLU A 23 -2.81 -3.49 -12.96
N TYR A 24 -1.58 -3.03 -13.27
CA TYR A 24 -0.36 -3.65 -12.76
C TYR A 24 -0.25 -3.54 -11.24
N GLN A 25 -0.54 -2.37 -10.67
CA GLN A 25 -0.51 -2.19 -9.21
C GLN A 25 -1.53 -3.06 -8.50
N LEU A 26 -2.74 -3.14 -9.05
CA LEU A 26 -3.77 -4.03 -8.53
C LEU A 26 -3.33 -5.51 -8.59
N THR A 27 -2.66 -5.91 -9.66
CA THR A 27 -2.18 -7.28 -9.83
C THR A 27 -1.05 -7.62 -8.85
N LEU A 28 -0.13 -6.68 -8.63
CA LEU A 28 0.96 -6.83 -7.66
C LEU A 28 0.42 -6.90 -6.23
N LEU A 29 -0.59 -6.09 -5.89
CA LEU A 29 -1.26 -6.18 -4.59
C LEU A 29 -1.95 -7.54 -4.39
N LYS A 30 -2.65 -8.05 -5.42
CA LYS A 30 -3.24 -9.40 -5.36
C LYS A 30 -2.18 -10.48 -5.15
N LEU A 31 -1.03 -10.34 -5.81
CA LEU A 31 0.09 -11.27 -5.67
C LEU A 31 0.69 -11.24 -4.27
N LEU A 32 0.83 -10.04 -3.69
CA LEU A 32 1.24 -9.85 -2.29
C LEU A 32 0.31 -10.57 -1.32
N ILE A 33 -1.00 -10.36 -1.47
CA ILE A 33 -2.03 -10.99 -0.61
C ILE A 33 -2.01 -12.52 -0.77
N LEU A 34 -1.87 -13.01 -2.01
CA LEU A 34 -1.77 -14.44 -2.28
C LEU A 34 -0.51 -15.03 -1.62
N ALA A 35 0.65 -14.38 -1.80
CA ALA A 35 1.91 -14.85 -1.25
C ALA A 35 1.89 -14.85 0.28
N GLU A 36 1.28 -13.84 0.92
CA GLU A 36 1.05 -13.80 2.36
C GLU A 36 0.19 -14.99 2.81
N LYS A 37 -0.94 -15.26 2.15
CA LYS A 37 -1.84 -16.37 2.48
C LYS A 37 -1.16 -17.73 2.33
N LEU A 38 -0.25 -17.88 1.37
CA LEU A 38 0.48 -19.12 1.15
C LEU A 38 1.75 -19.24 2.02
N CYS A 39 2.07 -18.22 2.82
CA CYS A 39 3.36 -18.10 3.51
C CYS A 39 4.54 -18.32 2.55
N TRP A 40 4.48 -17.73 1.35
CA TRP A 40 5.50 -17.85 0.32
C TRP A 40 6.41 -16.62 0.30
N ASP A 41 7.41 -16.63 1.18
CA ASP A 41 8.30 -15.50 1.47
C ASP A 41 8.99 -14.92 0.25
N ASP A 42 9.59 -15.77 -0.60
CA ASP A 42 10.33 -15.31 -1.78
C ASP A 42 9.42 -14.57 -2.75
N LEU A 43 8.20 -15.10 -2.97
CA LEU A 43 7.20 -14.48 -3.82
C LEU A 43 6.68 -13.18 -3.19
N PHE A 44 6.44 -13.19 -1.88
CA PHE A 44 6.00 -12.01 -1.14
C PHE A 44 7.01 -10.88 -1.27
N ASN A 45 8.28 -11.15 -1.02
CA ASN A 45 9.35 -10.14 -1.10
C ASN A 45 9.56 -9.62 -2.53
N ALA A 46 9.51 -10.51 -3.53
CA ALA A 46 9.60 -10.11 -4.93
C ALA A 46 8.41 -9.22 -5.35
N ALA A 47 7.18 -9.61 -4.97
CA ALA A 47 5.97 -8.84 -5.26
C ALA A 47 5.97 -7.49 -4.53
N MET A 48 6.43 -7.46 -3.28
CA MET A 48 6.58 -6.25 -2.47
C MET A 48 7.51 -5.24 -3.15
N ASN A 49 8.70 -5.69 -3.55
CA ASN A 49 9.67 -4.83 -4.22
C ASN A 49 9.13 -4.28 -5.54
N ALA A 50 8.47 -5.12 -6.33
CA ALA A 50 7.85 -4.69 -7.59
C ALA A 50 6.68 -3.71 -7.37
N PHE A 51 5.86 -3.94 -6.34
CA PHE A 51 4.77 -3.05 -5.97
C PHE A 51 5.30 -1.66 -5.58
N ILE A 52 6.26 -1.61 -4.66
CA ILE A 52 6.88 -0.35 -4.21
C ILE A 52 7.57 0.39 -5.36
N ASP A 53 8.38 -0.29 -6.18
CA ASP A 53 9.05 0.34 -7.33
C ASP A 53 8.05 0.87 -8.36
N GLY A 54 6.98 0.12 -8.63
CA GLY A 54 5.94 0.59 -9.53
C GLY A 54 5.13 1.75 -8.93
N GLU A 55 4.96 1.79 -7.62
CA GLU A 55 4.32 2.90 -6.91
C GLU A 55 5.18 4.16 -6.97
N ASP A 56 6.49 4.05 -6.74
CA ASP A 56 7.45 5.15 -6.93
C ASP A 56 7.43 5.72 -8.35
N LYS A 57 7.29 4.86 -9.37
CA LYS A 57 7.14 5.29 -10.77
C LYS A 57 5.81 5.99 -11.05
N VAL A 58 4.80 5.75 -10.21
CA VAL A 58 3.44 6.31 -10.32
C VAL A 58 3.20 7.45 -9.32
N MET A 59 4.13 7.69 -8.38
CA MET A 59 4.01 8.56 -7.18
C MET A 59 3.84 10.06 -7.43
N ASN A 60 3.57 10.50 -8.67
CA ASN A 60 2.97 11.81 -8.92
C ASN A 60 1.45 11.86 -8.62
N ARG A 61 0.89 10.82 -7.98
CA ARG A 61 -0.51 10.81 -7.53
C ARG A 61 -0.67 11.40 -6.13
N ALA A 62 -1.62 12.34 -5.98
CA ALA A 62 -1.89 13.04 -4.72
C ALA A 62 -2.56 12.19 -3.62
N HIS A 63 -2.92 10.93 -3.93
CA HIS A 63 -3.54 9.99 -3.01
C HIS A 63 -3.34 8.55 -3.49
N ILE A 64 -3.42 7.60 -2.56
CA ILE A 64 -3.52 6.17 -2.86
C ILE A 64 -4.96 5.87 -3.28
N PRO A 65 -5.20 5.17 -4.40
CA PRO A 65 -6.55 4.82 -4.83
C PRO A 65 -7.30 3.95 -3.84
N ASP A 66 -8.57 4.29 -3.62
CA ASP A 66 -9.43 3.62 -2.64
C ASP A 66 -9.50 2.10 -2.85
N TYR A 67 -9.55 1.63 -4.10
CA TYR A 67 -9.64 0.19 -4.41
C TYR A 67 -8.44 -0.63 -3.89
N LEU A 68 -7.25 -0.04 -3.76
CA LEU A 68 -6.08 -0.72 -3.17
C LEU A 68 -6.25 -0.84 -1.65
N ILE A 69 -6.80 0.20 -1.02
CA ILE A 69 -7.09 0.24 0.42
C ILE A 69 -8.21 -0.76 0.74
N GLU A 70 -9.31 -0.70 0.00
CA GLU A 70 -10.43 -1.64 0.14
C GLU A 70 -9.95 -3.09 0.03
N MET A 71 -9.15 -3.41 -0.99
CA MET A 71 -8.62 -4.76 -1.17
C MET A 71 -7.80 -5.24 0.02
N ALA A 72 -6.96 -4.37 0.60
CA ALA A 72 -6.18 -4.72 1.78
C ALA A 72 -7.08 -4.98 3.01
N TYR A 73 -8.14 -4.17 3.19
CA TYR A 73 -9.06 -4.29 4.32
C TYR A 73 -10.06 -5.44 4.17
N GLU A 74 -10.43 -5.80 2.95
CA GLU A 74 -11.38 -6.89 2.67
C GLU A 74 -10.71 -8.27 2.66
N GLN A 75 -9.43 -8.35 2.27
CA GLN A 75 -8.79 -9.65 1.99
C GLN A 75 -7.65 -10.02 2.93
N CYS A 76 -7.22 -9.12 3.81
CA CYS A 76 -6.09 -9.34 4.70
C CYS A 76 -6.51 -9.30 6.17
N HIS A 77 -5.76 -10.02 7.01
CA HIS A 77 -5.93 -9.99 8.47
C HIS A 77 -5.55 -8.61 9.04
N ASP A 78 -6.02 -8.25 10.24
CA ASP A 78 -5.74 -6.94 10.88
C ASP A 78 -4.23 -6.69 11.11
N LYS A 79 -3.49 -7.75 11.39
CA LYS A 79 -2.03 -7.79 11.54
C LYS A 79 -1.29 -8.04 10.23
N SER A 80 -1.98 -8.04 9.09
CA SER A 80 -1.37 -8.32 7.79
C SER A 80 -0.25 -7.32 7.48
N PRO A 81 0.88 -7.80 6.95
CA PRO A 81 1.94 -6.91 6.53
C PRO A 81 1.59 -6.11 5.28
N VAL A 82 0.70 -6.64 4.42
CA VAL A 82 0.14 -5.91 3.27
C VAL A 82 -0.75 -4.76 3.74
N ARG A 83 -1.62 -5.01 4.71
CA ARG A 83 -2.45 -3.96 5.31
C ARG A 83 -1.61 -2.87 5.95
N ARG A 84 -0.54 -3.25 6.67
CA ARG A 84 0.44 -2.32 7.23
C ARG A 84 1.08 -1.45 6.13
N LEU A 85 1.62 -2.06 5.08
CA LEU A 85 2.22 -1.35 3.94
C LEU A 85 1.28 -0.28 3.36
N ILE A 86 0.05 -0.66 3.05
CA ILE A 86 -0.93 0.24 2.42
C ILE A 86 -1.24 1.44 3.32
N VAL A 87 -1.43 1.22 4.63
CA VAL A 87 -1.67 2.31 5.58
C VAL A 87 -0.45 3.23 5.69
N ASP A 88 0.76 2.67 5.71
CA ASP A 88 1.99 3.46 5.79
C ASP A 88 2.17 4.35 4.53
N MET A 89 1.84 3.82 3.35
CA MET A 89 1.81 4.58 2.10
C MET A 89 0.75 5.69 2.11
N VAL A 90 -0.47 5.39 2.56
CA VAL A 90 -1.54 6.39 2.71
C VAL A 90 -1.08 7.53 3.61
N HIS A 91 -0.52 7.20 4.78
CA HIS A 91 -0.03 8.20 5.73
C HIS A 91 1.08 9.07 5.11
N SER A 92 2.06 8.46 4.43
CA SER A 92 3.13 9.18 3.73
C SER A 92 2.60 10.15 2.67
N VAL A 93 1.76 9.66 1.74
CA VAL A 93 1.21 10.48 0.65
C VAL A 93 0.27 11.56 1.17
N ALA A 94 -0.58 11.26 2.15
CA ALA A 94 -1.52 12.21 2.74
C ALA A 94 -0.80 13.33 3.50
N LYS A 95 0.30 13.00 4.19
CA LYS A 95 1.15 13.97 4.88
C LYS A 95 1.84 14.91 3.89
N THR A 96 2.45 14.37 2.84
CA THR A 96 3.17 15.14 1.82
C THR A 96 2.25 15.98 0.94
N SER A 97 1.07 15.44 0.59
CA SER A 97 0.13 16.10 -0.33
C SER A 97 -0.97 16.90 0.40
N HIS A 98 -1.00 16.87 1.73
CA HIS A 98 -2.07 17.45 2.56
C HIS A 98 -3.49 16.96 2.21
N THR A 99 -3.64 15.67 1.88
CA THR A 99 -4.88 15.07 1.35
C THR A 99 -5.64 14.15 2.31
N HIS A 100 -5.38 14.22 3.63
CA HIS A 100 -6.05 13.36 4.63
C HIS A 100 -7.59 13.30 4.53
N TRP A 101 -8.22 14.43 4.19
CA TRP A 101 -9.67 14.54 4.04
C TRP A 101 -10.26 13.62 2.97
N ARG A 102 -9.48 13.22 1.95
CA ARG A 102 -9.90 12.34 0.85
C ARG A 102 -10.35 10.97 1.35
N TYR A 103 -9.79 10.51 2.45
CA TYR A 103 -10.06 9.17 2.98
C TYR A 103 -11.23 9.14 3.97
N SER A 104 -12.00 10.22 4.09
CA SER A 104 -13.16 10.30 5.01
C SER A 104 -14.23 9.23 4.74
N GLY A 105 -14.51 8.91 3.46
CA GLY A 105 -15.41 7.82 3.10
C GLY A 105 -14.88 6.44 3.51
N LEU A 106 -13.58 6.22 3.37
CA LEU A 106 -12.93 4.98 3.79
C LEU A 106 -12.90 4.83 5.32
N VAL A 107 -12.71 5.92 6.06
CA VAL A 107 -12.81 5.94 7.52
C VAL A 107 -14.22 5.57 7.99
N GLN A 108 -15.26 6.01 7.28
CA GLN A 108 -16.65 5.63 7.59
C GLN A 108 -16.93 4.16 7.27
N LYS A 109 -16.32 3.62 6.20
CA LYS A 109 -16.53 2.24 5.77
C LYS A 109 -15.75 1.24 6.63
N TYR A 110 -14.52 1.58 7.04
CA TYR A 110 -13.62 0.71 7.79
C TYR A 110 -13.16 1.39 9.07
N ASN A 111 -13.80 1.09 10.20
CA ASN A 111 -13.44 1.68 11.50
C ASN A 111 -11.96 1.44 11.86
N ASP A 112 -11.45 0.25 11.58
CA ASP A 112 -10.06 -0.08 11.88
C ASP A 112 -9.06 0.72 11.03
N PHE A 113 -9.48 1.25 9.87
CA PHE A 113 -8.60 2.08 9.04
C PHE A 113 -8.23 3.38 9.74
N LEU A 114 -9.18 4.00 10.43
CA LEU A 114 -8.90 5.17 11.26
C LEU A 114 -7.95 4.83 12.41
N VAL A 115 -8.18 3.70 13.08
CA VAL A 115 -7.32 3.22 14.16
C VAL A 115 -5.90 2.99 13.64
N ASP A 116 -5.75 2.34 12.49
CA ASP A 116 -4.46 2.05 11.91
C ASP A 116 -3.73 3.32 11.48
N LEU A 117 -4.42 4.32 10.93
CA LEU A 117 -3.87 5.64 10.63
C LEU A 117 -3.41 6.38 11.89
N PHE A 118 -4.23 6.41 12.95
CA PHE A 118 -3.87 7.07 14.20
C PHE A 118 -2.65 6.44 14.85
N LYS A 119 -2.54 5.11 14.84
CA LYS A 119 -1.32 4.44 15.28
C LYS A 119 -0.09 5.01 14.60
N ARG A 120 -0.15 5.46 13.34
CA ARG A 120 1.00 6.02 12.58
C ARG A 120 1.32 7.46 12.95
N LEU A 121 0.39 8.21 13.54
CA LEU A 121 0.68 9.54 14.06
C LEU A 121 1.61 9.49 15.28
N ASP A 122 1.57 8.39 16.03
CA ASP A 122 2.42 8.17 17.20
C ASP A 122 3.85 7.72 16.82
N TYR A 123 4.13 7.43 15.55
CA TYR A 123 5.47 7.03 15.07
C TYR A 123 6.35 8.26 14.86
N GLN A 124 7.57 8.26 15.40
CA GLN A 124 8.53 9.34 15.17
C GLN A 124 9.19 9.23 13.78
N PRO A 125 9.71 10.33 13.21
CA PRO A 125 10.54 10.29 12.00
C PRO A 125 11.75 9.38 12.26
N GLY A 126 11.82 8.23 11.58
CA GLY A 126 12.79 7.16 11.84
C GLY A 126 12.14 5.82 12.23
N ASP A 127 10.91 5.85 12.76
CA ASP A 127 10.09 4.67 12.99
C ASP A 127 9.17 4.36 11.80
N SER A 128 9.12 5.27 10.82
CA SER A 128 8.57 4.99 9.49
C SER A 128 9.27 3.74 8.94
N PRO A 129 8.54 2.69 8.54
CA PRO A 129 9.17 1.51 7.96
C PRO A 129 9.71 1.77 6.54
N PHE A 130 9.64 3.02 6.07
CA PHE A 130 10.47 3.55 4.99
C PHE A 130 11.67 4.35 5.56
N PRO A 131 12.73 3.69 6.09
CA PRO A 131 13.99 4.37 6.34
C PRO A 131 14.71 4.52 5.00
N GLU A 132 14.85 5.76 4.51
CA GLU A 132 15.89 6.36 3.64
C GLU A 132 16.74 5.53 2.63
N ALA A 133 16.42 4.27 2.28
CA ALA A 133 17.13 3.47 1.26
C ALA A 133 16.16 2.46 0.61
N LEU A 134 15.69 2.61 -0.63
CA LEU A 134 16.49 2.53 -1.87
C LEU A 134 17.56 1.43 -1.87
N ASN A 135 17.32 0.27 -1.24
CA ASN A 135 18.08 -0.94 -1.61
C ASN A 135 17.37 -2.27 -1.28
N PRO A 136 16.54 -2.81 -2.19
CA PRO A 136 15.81 -4.07 -2.00
C PRO A 136 16.69 -5.34 -2.02
N LEU A 137 18.01 -5.22 -2.19
CA LEU A 137 18.94 -6.36 -2.34
C LEU A 137 19.73 -6.73 -1.09
N LYS A 138 19.52 -6.06 0.05
CA LYS A 138 20.09 -6.55 1.33
C LYS A 138 19.06 -7.40 2.03
N THR A 139 19.42 -8.66 2.24
CA THR A 139 18.74 -9.66 3.08
C THR A 139 18.27 -9.06 4.40
N PHE A 140 17.06 -8.52 4.43
CA PHE A 140 16.35 -8.23 5.66
C PHE A 140 15.43 -9.42 5.92
N LYS A 141 15.55 -10.01 7.12
CA LYS A 141 14.40 -10.68 7.75
C LYS A 141 13.24 -9.71 7.59
N CYS A 142 12.27 -10.05 6.73
CA CYS A 142 11.28 -9.10 6.27
C CYS A 142 10.51 -8.60 7.49
N LYS A 143 10.63 -7.31 7.87
CA LYS A 143 9.92 -6.74 9.04
C LYS A 143 8.39 -6.85 8.91
N TYR A 144 7.94 -7.15 7.70
CA TYR A 144 6.56 -7.40 7.33
C TYR A 144 6.20 -8.87 7.56
N HIS A 145 7.00 -9.83 7.08
CA HIS A 145 6.73 -11.23 7.32
C HIS A 145 7.19 -11.64 8.74
N MET A 146 6.24 -11.94 9.64
CA MET A 146 6.62 -12.58 10.90
C MET A 146 7.25 -13.93 10.56
N HIS A 147 8.57 -14.01 10.67
CA HIS A 147 9.23 -15.29 10.88
C HIS A 147 8.69 -15.80 12.22
N GLY A 148 7.60 -16.57 12.17
CA GLY A 148 7.29 -17.48 13.24
C GLY A 148 8.54 -18.33 13.41
N GLU A 149 9.18 -18.22 14.57
CA GLU A 149 9.68 -19.42 15.21
C GLU A 149 8.58 -20.45 15.03
N ARG A 150 8.87 -21.46 14.23
CA ARG A 150 7.93 -22.54 13.94
C ARG A 150 7.51 -23.10 15.29
N GLU A 151 6.27 -22.79 15.68
CA GLU A 151 5.38 -23.71 16.39
C GLU A 151 3.95 -23.09 16.43
N GLU A 152 3.10 -23.65 15.56
CA GLU A 152 1.68 -23.92 15.84
C GLU A 152 0.56 -22.89 15.63
N ILE A 153 0.74 -21.81 14.84
CA ILE A 153 -0.45 -21.11 14.31
C ILE A 153 -0.24 -20.82 12.82
N ALA A 154 -0.65 -21.76 11.97
CA ALA A 154 -1.03 -21.41 10.61
C ALA A 154 -2.07 -20.29 10.71
N CYS A 155 -1.94 -19.21 9.93
CA CYS A 155 -2.91 -18.12 9.85
C CYS A 155 -4.32 -18.56 9.39
N PHE A 156 -4.55 -19.87 9.27
CA PHE A 156 -5.85 -20.50 9.08
C PHE A 156 -6.16 -21.41 10.27
N GLY A 157 -6.73 -20.80 11.30
CA GLY A 157 -7.31 -21.47 12.46
C GLY A 157 -8.67 -20.87 12.80
N GLN A 158 -9.72 -21.52 12.28
CA GLN A 158 -11.11 -21.54 12.75
C GLN A 158 -11.97 -20.29 12.54
N HIS A 159 -12.74 -20.30 11.45
CA HIS A 159 -14.15 -19.92 11.54
C HIS A 159 -14.96 -21.18 11.86
N GLY A 160 -15.34 -21.31 13.13
CA GLY A 160 -16.47 -22.09 13.60
C GLY A 160 -17.50 -21.14 14.18
#